data_AF-A0A1Q2MEY8-F1
#
_entry.id   AF-A0A1Q2MEY8-F1
#
_cell.length_a   1.000
_cell.length_b   1.000
_cell.length_c   1.000
_cell.angle_alpha   90.00
_cell.angle_beta   90.00
_cell.angle_gamma   90.00
#
_symmetry.space_group_name_H-M   'P 1'
#
loop_
_entity.id
_entity.type
_entity.pdbx_description
1 polymer ?
#
loop_
_entity_poly.entity_id
_entity_poly.type
_entity_poly.pdbx_seq_one_letter_code
_entity_poly.pdbx_strand_id
1 'polypeptide(L)'
;MINLYTAWISMLLGSVAGAVTGMFFYNKDFLGGYSSWRRRMIRLGHIAFFGIGLINLAFALSLQALGIAQTPAAASYLLILAAVTMPLTCYLSAIKPYFRNFFFIPALSTILAIILFVWRMYER
;
A
#
# COMPACT_ATOMS: atom_id res chain seq x y z
N MET A 1 0.93 17.84 -0.55
CA MET A 1 1.83 17.52 -1.67
C MET A 1 2.53 16.16 -1.53
N ILE A 2 3.14 15.84 -0.37
CA ILE A 2 3.93 14.59 -0.23
C ILE A 2 3.13 13.31 -0.50
N ASN A 3 1.88 13.20 -0.03
CA ASN A 3 1.05 12.01 -0.29
C ASN A 3 0.67 11.84 -1.77
N LEU A 4 0.61 12.93 -2.54
CA LEU A 4 0.32 12.88 -3.96
C LEU A 4 1.51 12.27 -4.71
N TYR A 5 2.74 12.68 -4.38
CA TYR A 5 3.94 12.02 -4.89
C TYR A 5 4.00 10.55 -4.46
N THR A 6 3.75 10.25 -3.19
CA THR A 6 3.73 8.87 -2.68
C THR A 6 2.71 8.01 -3.43
N ALA A 7 1.51 8.54 -3.69
CA ALA A 7 0.49 7.86 -4.48
C ALA A 7 1.00 7.48 -5.88
N TRP A 8 1.48 8.45 -6.64
CA TRP A 8 1.95 8.18 -8.01
C TRP A 8 3.18 7.29 -8.05
N ILE A 9 4.13 7.47 -7.12
CA ILE A 9 5.31 6.59 -7.01
C ILE A 9 4.87 5.17 -6.68
N SER A 10 3.94 4.98 -5.75
CA SER A 10 3.44 3.65 -5.40
C SER A 10 2.70 2.98 -6.56
N MET A 11 1.91 3.73 -7.34
CA MET A 11 1.26 3.21 -8.54
C MET A 11 2.27 2.85 -9.63
N LEU A 12 3.32 3.65 -9.82
CA LEU A 12 4.41 3.34 -10.75
C LEU A 12 5.14 2.05 -10.35
N LEU A 13 5.48 1.90 -9.07
CA LEU A 13 6.09 0.68 -8.54
C LEU A 13 5.14 -0.51 -8.66
N GLY A 14 3.85 -0.32 -8.43
CA GLY A 14 2.80 -1.29 -8.70
C GLY A 14 2.83 -1.77 -10.14
N SER A 15 2.78 -0.85 -11.12
CA SER A 15 2.84 -1.18 -12.55
C SER A 15 4.09 -1.95 -12.93
N VAL A 16 5.27 -1.54 -12.43
CA VAL A 16 6.54 -2.25 -12.66
C VAL A 16 6.49 -3.66 -12.05
N ALA A 17 6.02 -3.79 -10.81
CA ALA A 17 5.87 -5.09 -10.16
C ALA A 17 4.89 -6.01 -10.93
N GLY A 18 3.83 -5.45 -11.50
CA GLY A 18 2.87 -6.16 -12.33
C GLY A 18 3.48 -6.63 -13.65
N ALA A 19 4.21 -5.75 -14.33
CA ALA A 19 4.91 -6.09 -15.56
C ALA A 19 5.97 -7.18 -15.34
N VAL A 20 6.78 -7.05 -14.27
CA VAL A 20 7.80 -8.04 -13.91
C VAL A 20 7.16 -9.39 -13.64
N THR A 21 6.12 -9.45 -12.80
CA THR A 21 5.43 -10.72 -12.52
C THR A 21 4.69 -11.26 -13.75
N GLY A 22 4.22 -10.37 -14.63
CA GLY A 22 3.58 -10.67 -15.90
C GLY A 22 4.47 -11.39 -16.91
N MET A 23 5.71 -10.94 -17.06
CA MET A 23 6.68 -11.53 -18.00
C MET A 23 7.02 -12.99 -17.69
N PHE A 24 6.90 -13.43 -16.44
CA PHE A 24 7.18 -14.82 -16.02
C PHE A 24 5.95 -15.73 -16.03
N PHE A 25 4.80 -15.30 -16.56
CA PHE A 25 3.59 -16.14 -16.63
C PHE A 25 3.70 -17.37 -17.53
N TYR A 26 4.65 -17.37 -18.47
CA TYR A 26 4.88 -18.50 -19.38
C TYR A 26 5.30 -19.78 -18.65
N ASN A 27 5.99 -19.67 -17.50
CA ASN A 27 6.45 -20.83 -16.75
C ASN A 27 5.42 -21.25 -15.68
N LYS A 28 4.83 -22.44 -15.86
CA LYS A 28 3.80 -23.02 -14.98
C LYS A 28 4.30 -23.29 -13.56
N ASP A 29 5.60 -23.54 -13.39
CA ASP A 29 6.26 -23.84 -12.12
C ASP A 29 6.86 -22.61 -11.44
N PHE A 30 6.76 -21.43 -12.06
CA PHE A 30 7.33 -20.20 -11.52
C PHE A 30 6.79 -19.92 -10.10
N LEU A 31 7.72 -19.79 -9.15
CA LEU A 31 7.48 -19.61 -7.70
C LEU A 31 6.80 -20.80 -6.98
N GLY A 32 6.83 -22.01 -7.55
CA GLY A 32 6.28 -23.22 -6.95
C GLY A 32 4.84 -23.51 -7.38
N GLY A 33 4.40 -22.96 -8.52
CA GLY A 33 3.08 -23.18 -9.10
C GLY A 33 2.05 -22.10 -8.73
N TYR A 34 0.91 -22.10 -9.43
CA TYR A 34 -0.12 -21.05 -9.34
C TYR A 34 -0.78 -20.93 -7.96
N SER A 35 -0.95 -22.05 -7.26
CA SER A 35 -1.56 -22.11 -5.92
C SER A 35 -0.57 -21.85 -4.78
N SER A 36 0.72 -21.67 -5.10
CA SER A 36 1.77 -21.50 -4.09
C SER A 36 1.57 -20.24 -3.24
N TRP A 37 1.91 -20.38 -1.95
CA TRP A 37 1.91 -19.29 -0.99
C TRP A 37 2.68 -18.05 -1.50
N ARG A 38 3.83 -18.28 -2.14
CA ARG A 38 4.72 -17.23 -2.65
C ARG A 38 4.05 -16.38 -3.72
N ARG A 39 3.41 -17.00 -4.72
CA ARG A 39 2.66 -16.26 -5.76
C ARG A 39 1.49 -15.48 -5.19
N ARG A 40 0.77 -16.05 -4.22
CA ARG A 40 -0.34 -15.36 -3.55
C ARG A 40 0.12 -14.09 -2.83
N MET A 41 1.22 -14.18 -2.09
CA MET A 41 1.79 -13.04 -1.37
C MET A 41 2.37 -11.97 -2.30
N ILE A 42 3.05 -12.36 -3.39
CA ILE A 42 3.57 -11.41 -4.38
C ILE A 42 2.43 -10.66 -5.08
N ARG A 43 1.35 -11.35 -5.45
CA ARG A 43 0.15 -10.71 -6.01
C ARG A 43 -0.50 -9.74 -5.01
N LEU A 44 -0.60 -10.14 -3.74
CA LEU A 44 -1.13 -9.28 -2.69
C LEU A 44 -0.27 -8.02 -2.51
N GLY A 45 1.06 -8.16 -2.52
CA GLY A 45 2.00 -7.03 -2.46
C GLY A 45 1.88 -6.08 -3.65
N HIS A 46 1.78 -6.63 -4.86
CA HIS A 46 1.52 -5.85 -6.08
C HIS A 46 0.20 -5.06 -5.99
N ILE A 47 -0.90 -5.70 -5.56
CA ILE A 47 -2.18 -5.02 -5.38
C ILE A 47 -2.10 -3.98 -4.26
N ALA A 48 -1.32 -4.25 -3.21
CA ALA A 48 -1.15 -3.32 -2.09
C ALA A 48 -0.49 -2.00 -2.51
N PHE A 49 0.44 -2.02 -3.48
CA PHE A 49 0.98 -0.78 -4.07
C PHE A 49 -0.13 0.12 -4.63
N PHE A 50 -1.06 -0.45 -5.39
CA PHE A 50 -2.19 0.29 -5.94
C PHE A 50 -3.22 0.66 -4.87
N GLY A 51 -3.58 -0.27 -3.99
CA GLY A 51 -4.58 -0.05 -2.95
C GLY A 51 -4.19 1.11 -2.02
N ILE A 52 -2.97 1.07 -1.46
CA ILE A 52 -2.50 2.15 -0.58
C ILE A 52 -2.16 3.41 -1.36
N GLY A 53 -1.70 3.29 -2.61
CA GLY A 53 -1.50 4.43 -3.50
C GLY A 53 -2.78 5.20 -3.78
N LEU A 54 -3.87 4.51 -4.07
CA LEU A 54 -5.19 5.10 -4.26
C LEU A 54 -5.72 5.74 -2.98
N ILE A 55 -5.49 5.14 -1.81
CA ILE A 55 -5.86 5.77 -0.53
C ILE A 55 -5.09 7.08 -0.32
N ASN A 56 -3.78 7.11 -0.62
CA ASN A 56 -2.97 8.33 -0.54
C ASN A 56 -3.46 9.41 -1.52
N LEU A 57 -3.84 9.02 -2.74
CA LEU A 57 -4.40 9.91 -3.75
C LEU A 57 -5.75 10.49 -3.30
N ALA A 58 -6.66 9.62 -2.84
CA ALA A 58 -7.95 10.02 -2.31
C ALA A 58 -7.81 10.95 -1.11
N PHE A 59 -6.89 10.68 -0.19
CA PHE A 59 -6.58 11.57 0.93
C PHE A 59 -6.12 12.96 0.45
N ALA A 60 -5.20 13.02 -0.53
CA ALA A 60 -4.69 14.28 -1.07
C ALA A 60 -5.75 15.09 -1.83
N LEU A 61 -6.66 14.42 -2.56
CA LEU A 61 -7.78 15.05 -3.25
C LEU A 61 -8.86 15.52 -2.27
N SER A 62 -9.20 14.69 -1.28
CA SER A 62 -10.20 15.04 -0.26
C SER A 62 -9.78 16.26 0.57
N LEU A 63 -8.49 16.39 0.92
CA LEU A 63 -7.98 17.59 1.58
C LEU A 63 -8.19 18.87 0.75
N GLN A 64 -7.95 18.79 -0.56
CA GLN A 64 -8.16 19.90 -1.49
C GLN A 64 -9.65 20.20 -1.68
N ALA A 65 -10.47 19.17 -1.89
CA ALA A 65 -11.91 19.31 -2.10
C ALA A 65 -12.64 19.87 -0.88
N LEU A 66 -12.21 19.47 0.32
CA LEU A 66 -12.71 20.06 1.56
C LEU A 66 -12.14 21.48 1.74
N GLY A 67 -10.91 21.76 1.34
CA GLY A 67 -10.25 23.05 1.58
C GLY A 67 -9.63 23.13 2.98
N ILE A 68 -9.17 22.00 3.52
CA ILE A 68 -8.56 21.92 4.85
C ILE A 68 -7.19 22.58 4.78
N ALA A 69 -7.04 23.76 5.41
CA ALA A 69 -5.80 24.55 5.36
C ALA A 69 -4.58 23.84 5.97
N GLN A 70 -4.79 22.96 6.96
CA GLN A 70 -3.72 22.22 7.62
C GLN A 70 -3.86 20.71 7.39
N THR A 71 -2.92 20.15 6.62
CA THR A 71 -2.84 18.70 6.43
C THR A 71 -2.54 18.02 7.77
N PRO A 72 -3.33 17.01 8.19
CA PRO A 72 -3.02 16.25 9.40
C PRO A 72 -1.71 15.49 9.21
N ALA A 73 -0.61 16.02 9.77
CA ALA A 73 0.73 15.47 9.59
C ALA A 73 0.79 14.00 10.03
N ALA A 74 0.14 13.66 11.15
CA ALA A 74 0.06 12.29 11.65
C ALA A 74 -0.56 11.32 10.63
N ALA A 75 -1.75 11.64 10.10
CA ALA A 75 -2.42 10.80 9.10
C ALA A 75 -1.60 10.69 7.81
N SER A 76 -0.95 11.78 7.39
CA SER A 76 -0.03 11.78 6.24
C SER A 76 1.12 10.79 6.42
N TYR A 77 1.85 10.86 7.54
CA TYR A 77 2.98 9.97 7.78
C TYR A 77 2.56 8.51 7.91
N LEU A 78 1.43 8.23 8.56
CA LEU A 78 0.86 6.89 8.68
C LEU A 78 0.48 6.29 7.31
N LEU A 79 -0.06 7.09 6.38
CA LEU A 79 -0.37 6.63 5.03
C LEU A 79 0.89 6.36 4.18
N ILE A 80 1.93 7.16 4.34
CA ILE A 80 3.23 6.91 3.68
C ILE A 80 3.87 5.65 4.25
N LEU A 81 3.86 5.50 5.57
CA LEU A 81 4.40 4.32 6.24
C LEU A 81 3.67 3.06 5.78
N ALA A 82 2.34 3.11 5.68
CA ALA A 82 1.54 2.02 5.12
C ALA A 82 1.91 1.72 3.65
N ALA A 83 2.13 2.74 2.81
CA ALA A 83 2.45 2.57 1.40
C ALA A 83 3.76 1.79 1.18
N VAL A 84 4.72 1.95 2.10
CA VAL A 84 6.00 1.24 2.05
C VAL A 84 5.91 -0.12 2.75
N THR A 85 5.33 -0.16 3.94
CA THR A 85 5.34 -1.36 4.79
C THR A 85 4.41 -2.46 4.28
N MET A 86 3.26 -2.15 3.67
CA MET A 86 2.35 -3.18 3.13
C MET A 86 3.03 -4.03 2.03
N PRO A 87 3.54 -3.44 0.93
CA PRO A 87 4.20 -4.23 -0.10
C PRO A 87 5.44 -4.94 0.46
N LEU A 88 6.26 -4.25 1.26
CA LEU A 88 7.48 -4.83 1.82
C LEU A 88 7.20 -6.09 2.65
N THR A 89 6.21 -6.05 3.55
CA THR A 89 5.82 -7.23 4.34
C THR A 89 5.27 -8.36 3.47
N CYS A 90 4.51 -8.05 2.41
CA CYS A 90 4.01 -9.06 1.47
C CYS A 90 5.15 -9.77 0.73
N TYR A 91 6.12 -9.03 0.20
CA TYR A 91 7.29 -9.60 -0.49
C TYR A 91 8.20 -10.37 0.48
N LEU A 92 8.45 -9.84 1.68
CA LEU A 92 9.24 -10.54 2.70
C LEU A 92 8.56 -11.84 3.16
N SER A 93 7.24 -11.83 3.32
CA SER A 93 6.42 -13.01 3.65
C SER A 93 6.42 -14.07 2.55
N ALA A 94 6.62 -13.67 1.30
CA ALA A 94 6.80 -14.60 0.18
C ALA A 94 8.15 -15.35 0.27
N ILE A 95 9.19 -14.74 0.86
CA ILE A 95 10.51 -15.37 1.04
C ILE A 95 10.52 -16.24 2.31
N LYS A 96 10.10 -15.69 3.46
CA LYS A 96 10.01 -16.41 4.74
C LYS A 96 8.63 -16.22 5.38
N PRO A 97 7.89 -17.30 5.69
CA PRO A 97 6.54 -17.22 6.28
C PRO A 97 6.48 -16.48 7.63
N TYR A 98 7.59 -16.42 8.37
CA TYR A 98 7.68 -15.73 9.66
C TYR A 98 7.32 -14.23 9.57
N PHE A 99 7.64 -13.58 8.44
CA PHE A 99 7.36 -12.16 8.26
C PHE A 99 5.86 -11.83 8.18
N ARG A 100 4.98 -12.82 8.08
CA ARG A 100 3.52 -12.63 8.19
C ARG A 100 3.13 -11.95 9.50
N ASN A 101 3.88 -12.17 10.58
CA ASN A 101 3.55 -11.52 11.85
C ASN A 101 3.71 -10.00 11.78
N PHE A 102 4.46 -9.44 10.83
CA PHE A 102 4.60 -7.99 10.69
C PHE A 102 3.41 -7.32 9.98
N PHE A 103 2.41 -8.08 9.51
CA PHE A 103 1.25 -7.53 8.80
C PHE A 103 0.41 -6.57 9.66
N PHE A 104 0.52 -6.65 10.99
CA PHE A 104 -0.16 -5.70 11.87
C PHE A 104 0.37 -4.27 11.72
N ILE A 105 1.66 -4.08 11.39
CA ILE A 105 2.26 -2.74 11.26
C ILE A 105 1.56 -1.93 10.17
N PRO A 106 1.55 -2.38 8.90
CA PRO A 106 0.90 -1.63 7.85
C PRO A 106 -0.62 -1.54 8.06
N ALA A 107 -1.25 -2.58 8.60
CA ALA A 107 -2.70 -2.58 8.85
C ALA A 107 -3.11 -1.57 9.93
N LEU A 108 -2.41 -1.51 11.06
CA LEU A 108 -2.68 -0.51 12.09
C LEU A 108 -2.36 0.90 11.57
N SER A 109 -1.31 1.04 10.77
CA SER A 109 -0.95 2.32 10.17
C SER A 109 -2.06 2.87 9.27
N THR A 110 -2.64 2.05 8.39
CA THR A 110 -3.77 2.49 7.54
C THR A 110 -5.02 2.77 8.35
N ILE A 111 -5.38 1.91 9.30
CA ILE A 111 -6.58 2.07 10.14
C ILE A 111 -6.49 3.38 10.92
N LEU A 112 -5.37 3.61 11.62
CA LEU A 112 -5.17 4.84 12.41
C LEU A 112 -5.17 6.09 11.51
N ALA A 113 -4.56 6.03 10.33
CA ALA A 113 -4.60 7.16 9.41
C ALA A 113 -6.03 7.53 8.97
N ILE A 114 -6.85 6.53 8.64
CA ILE A 114 -8.24 6.74 8.23
C ILE A 114 -9.05 7.29 9.41
N ILE A 115 -8.90 6.73 10.61
CA ILE A 115 -9.58 7.21 11.82
C ILE A 115 -9.23 8.68 12.08
N LEU A 116 -7.94 9.04 12.04
CA LEU A 116 -7.49 10.42 12.24
C LEU A 116 -8.03 11.35 11.17
N PHE A 117 -8.11 10.89 9.92
CA PHE A 117 -8.67 11.69 8.83
C PHE A 117 -10.17 11.93 9.00
N VAL A 118 -10.94 10.88 9.33
CA VAL A 118 -12.39 10.99 9.59
C VAL A 118 -12.66 11.87 10.80
N TRP A 119 -11.90 11.69 11.88
CA TRP A 119 -11.99 12.55 13.07
C TRP A 119 -11.76 14.02 12.71
N ARG A 120 -10.74 14.30 11.90
CA ARG A 120 -10.46 15.65 11.41
C ARG A 120 -11.58 16.22 10.53
N MET A 121 -12.26 15.38 9.75
CA MET A 121 -13.41 15.81 8.97
C MET A 121 -14.60 16.17 9.85
N TYR A 122 -14.76 15.52 11.00
CA TYR A 122 -15.83 15.79 11.95
C TYR A 122 -15.61 17.07 12.77
N GLU A 123 -14.36 17.38 13.13
CA GLU A 123 -14.01 18.62 13.86
C GLU A 123 -14.15 19.91 13.04
N ARG A 124 -14.48 19.79 11.76
CA ARG A 124 -14.47 20.88 10.80
C ARG A 124 -15.87 21.45 10.58
#